data_AF-A0A259H3S7-F1
#
_entry.id   AF-A0A259H3S7-F1
#
_cell.length_a   1.000
_cell.length_b   1.000
_cell.length_c   1.000
_cell.angle_alpha   90.00
_cell.angle_beta   90.00
_cell.angle_gamma   90.00
#
_symmetry.space_group_name_H-M   'P 1'
#
loop_
_entity.id
_entity.type
_entity.pdbx_description
1 polymer ?
#
loop_
_entity_poly.entity_id
_entity_poly.type
_entity_poly.pdbx_seq_one_letter_code
_entity_poly.pdbx_strand_id
1 'polypeptide(L)' 'MIALPGGVFQMGSDEHYPEEAPAHPVAVDPFWIDETPVTNAQFARFVAATGHVTLAEIPPDPKLYPGMDPAFAHPASAVF' A
#
# COMPACT_ATOMS: atom_id res chain seq x y z
N MET A 1 13.34 12.09 1.35
CA MET A 1 12.78 12.00 2.71
C MET A 1 12.93 13.29 3.51
N ILE A 2 11.92 13.59 4.32
CA ILE A 2 11.80 14.69 5.27
C ILE A 2 11.71 14.08 6.68
N ALA A 3 12.44 14.62 7.65
CA ALA A 3 12.32 14.22 9.05
C ALA A 3 11.15 14.95 9.71
N LEU A 4 10.25 14.18 10.31
CA LEU A 4 9.17 14.69 11.14
C LEU A 4 9.46 14.37 12.60
N PRO A 5 9.30 15.33 13.53
CA PRO A 5 9.64 15.14 14.94
C PRO A 5 8.67 14.23 15.69
N GLY A 6 7.60 13.74 15.05
CA GLY A 6 6.52 13.03 15.72
C GLY A 6 5.69 13.96 16.62
N GLY A 7 4.91 13.38 17.52
CA GLY A 7 4.05 14.11 18.46
C GLY A 7 2.66 13.52 18.58
N VAL A 8 1.77 14.25 19.25
CA VAL A 8 0.35 13.90 19.38
C VAL A 8 -0.47 14.79 18.46
N PHE A 9 -1.37 14.20 17.69
CA PHE A 9 -2.30 14.92 16.83
C PHE A 9 -3.68 14.25 16.83
N GLN A 10 -4.68 14.95 16.31
CA GLN A 10 -6.03 14.40 16.14
C GLN A 10 -6.11 13.65 14.80
N MET A 11 -6.28 12.33 14.84
CA MET A 11 -6.44 11.47 13.66
C MET A 11 -7.92 11.20 13.40
N GLY A 12 -8.30 11.17 12.12
CA GLY A 12 -9.69 10.95 11.69
C GLY A 12 -10.51 12.24 11.65
N SER A 13 -11.81 12.09 11.42
CA SER A 13 -12.77 13.19 11.32
C SER A 13 -14.18 12.76 11.70
N ASP A 14 -14.87 13.58 12.50
CA ASP A 14 -16.29 13.36 12.87
C ASP A 14 -17.29 14.01 11.90
N GLU A 15 -16.82 14.83 10.95
CA GLU A 15 -17.66 15.66 10.07
C GLU A 15 -17.74 15.16 8.62
N HIS A 16 -17.03 14.08 8.28
CA HIS A 16 -16.86 13.60 6.90
C HIS A 16 -17.48 12.20 6.73
N TYR A 17 -16.73 11.25 6.15
CA TYR A 17 -17.23 9.90 5.94
C TYR A 17 -17.32 9.12 7.26
N PRO A 18 -18.33 8.25 7.46
CA PRO A 18 -18.46 7.47 8.69
C PRO A 18 -17.23 6.63 9.05
N GLU A 19 -16.50 6.12 8.06
CA GLU A 19 -15.28 5.34 8.23
C GLU A 19 -14.07 6.17 8.69
N GLU A 20 -14.14 7.50 8.59
CA GLU A 20 -13.10 8.41 9.10
C GLU A 20 -13.31 8.75 10.59
N ALA A 21 -14.48 8.45 11.15
CA ALA A 21 -14.85 8.71 12.53
C ALA A 21 -14.54 7.51 13.46
N PRO A 22 -14.35 7.73 14.77
CA PRO A 22 -14.30 9.03 15.43
C PRO A 22 -12.92 9.68 15.34
N ALA A 23 -12.89 11.01 15.37
CA ALA A 23 -11.65 11.75 15.57
C ALA A 23 -11.08 11.45 16.98
N HIS A 24 -9.81 11.07 17.07
CA HIS A 24 -9.18 10.71 18.35
C HIS A 24 -7.68 11.05 18.40
N PRO A 25 -7.09 11.26 19.60
CA PRO A 25 -5.68 11.59 19.73
C PRO A 25 -4.80 10.37 19.45
N VAL A 26 -3.79 10.55 18.59
CA VAL A 26 -2.78 9.53 18.26
C VAL A 26 -1.39 10.10 18.51
N ALA A 27 -0.54 9.31 19.17
CA ALA A 27 0.87 9.61 19.36
C ALA A 27 1.71 8.82 18.35
N VAL A 28 2.63 9.50 17.67
CA VAL A 28 3.62 8.88 16.77
C VAL A 28 5.02 9.32 17.16
N ASP A 29 5.97 8.37 17.08
CA ASP A 29 7.39 8.64 17.28
C ASP A 29 7.97 9.46 16.11
N PRO A 30 9.14 10.10 16.27
CA PRO A 30 9.85 10.74 15.17
C PRO A 30 10.14 9.76 14.03
N PHE A 31 9.91 10.18 12.78
CA PHE A 31 10.09 9.31 11.60
C PHE A 31 10.46 10.11 10.36
N TRP A 32 10.85 9.41 9.30
CA TRP A 32 11.13 9.98 7.98
C TRP A 32 10.02 9.61 7.00
N ILE A 33 9.62 10.56 6.14
CA ILE A 33 8.65 10.32 5.07
C ILE A 33 9.18 10.87 3.75
N ASP A 34 8.91 10.21 2.63
CA ASP A 34 9.23 10.78 1.32
C ASP A 34 8.29 11.93 0.96
N GLU A 35 8.85 12.99 0.36
CA GLU A 35 8.12 14.19 -0.05
C GLU A 35 7.21 13.91 -1.26
N THR A 36 7.56 12.92 -2.08
CA THR A 36 6.82 12.54 -3.28
C THR A 36 6.62 11.02 -3.32
N PRO A 37 5.56 10.54 -3.99
CA PRO A 37 5.37 9.11 -4.22
C PRO A 37 6.54 8.49 -4.98
N VAL A 38 6.73 7.18 -4.81
CA VAL A 38 7.70 6.41 -5.61
C VAL A 38 7.32 6.49 -7.09
N THR A 39 8.23 7.02 -7.88
CA THR A 39 8.07 7.15 -9.34
C THR A 39 8.39 5.84 -10.06
N ASN A 40 7.87 5.69 -11.29
CA ASN A 40 8.21 4.56 -12.16
C ASN A 40 9.73 4.42 -12.37
N ALA A 41 10.46 5.52 -12.51
CA ALA A 41 11.91 5.48 -12.67
C ALA A 41 12.64 4.98 -11.41
N GLN A 42 12.16 5.32 -10.22
CA GLN A 42 12.70 4.79 -8.96
C GLN A 42 12.38 3.31 -8.81
N PHE A 43 11.14 2.90 -9.06
CA PHE A 43 10.74 1.50 -8.95
C PHE A 43 11.45 0.62 -9.99
N ALA A 44 11.63 1.09 -11.22
CA ALA A 44 12.38 0.38 -12.25
C ALA A 44 13.85 0.13 -11.86
N ARG A 45 14.50 1.09 -11.18
CA ARG A 45 15.85 0.87 -10.63
C ARG A 45 15.87 -0.22 -9.56
N PHE A 46 14.85 -0.25 -8.70
CA PHE A 46 14.70 -1.31 -7.70
C PHE A 46 14.51 -2.69 -8.35
N VAL A 47 13.64 -2.80 -9.35
CA VAL A 47 13.43 -4.05 -10.11
C VAL A 47 14.72 -4.50 -10.78
N ALA A 48 15.42 -3.60 -11.47
CA ALA A 48 16.68 -3.93 -12.13
C ALA A 48 17.77 -4.39 -11.15
N ALA A 49 17.81 -3.82 -9.94
CA ALA A 49 18.80 -4.15 -8.92
C ALA A 49 18.51 -5.48 -8.20
N THR A 50 17.23 -5.85 -8.05
CA THR A 50 16.82 -6.97 -7.18
C THR A 50 16.20 -8.14 -7.94
N GLY A 51 15.79 -7.94 -9.20
CA GLY A 51 14.99 -8.89 -9.95
C GLY A 51 13.58 -9.07 -9.40
N HIS A 52 13.06 -8.09 -8.66
CA HIS A 52 11.74 -8.17 -8.03
C HIS A 52 10.62 -8.37 -9.06
N VAL A 53 9.74 -9.33 -8.79
CA VAL A 53 8.52 -9.62 -9.55
C VAL A 53 7.34 -9.25 -8.66
N THR A 54 6.47 -8.35 -9.12
CA THR A 54 5.33 -7.89 -8.32
C THR A 54 4.26 -8.98 -8.22
N LEU A 55 3.38 -8.87 -7.21
CA LEU A 55 2.25 -9.79 -7.08
C LEU A 55 1.36 -9.78 -8.33
N ALA A 56 1.19 -8.62 -8.97
CA ALA A 56 0.40 -8.49 -10.20
C ALA A 56 1.00 -9.27 -11.38
N GLU A 57 2.29 -9.58 -11.37
CA GLU A 57 2.95 -10.38 -12.41
C GLU A 57 2.84 -11.90 -12.15
N ILE A 58 2.36 -12.31 -10.96
CA ILE A 58 2.27 -13.71 -10.55
C ILE A 58 0.80 -14.17 -10.70
N PRO A 59 0.54 -15.31 -11.38
CA PRO A 59 -0.80 -15.90 -11.38
C PRO A 59 -1.25 -16.22 -9.95
N PRO A 60 -2.50 -15.93 -9.56
CA PRO A 60 -2.99 -16.24 -8.22
C PRO A 60 -2.97 -17.75 -7.95
N ASP A 61 -2.58 -18.14 -6.74
CA ASP A 61 -2.69 -19.54 -6.30
C ASP A 61 -4.18 -19.90 -6.13
N PRO A 62 -4.74 -20.84 -6.92
CA PRO A 62 -6.15 -21.22 -6.82
C PRO A 62 -6.57 -21.69 -5.42
N LYS A 63 -5.62 -22.15 -4.58
CA LYS A 63 -5.91 -22.54 -3.19
C LYS A 63 -6.31 -21.36 -2.31
N LEU A 64 -5.83 -20.16 -2.63
CA LEU A 64 -6.18 -18.93 -1.90
C LEU A 64 -7.52 -18.34 -2.38
N TYR A 65 -8.03 -18.80 -3.52
CA TYR A 65 -9.27 -18.30 -4.14
C TYR A 65 -10.24 -19.45 -4.48
N PRO A 66 -10.83 -20.13 -3.49
CA PRO A 66 -11.80 -21.19 -3.74
C PRO A 66 -12.99 -20.69 -4.59
N GLY A 67 -13.27 -21.37 -5.69
CA GLY A 67 -14.35 -20.99 -6.62
C GLY A 67 -13.94 -20.04 -7.74
N MET A 68 -12.66 -19.67 -7.83
CA MET A 68 -12.13 -18.95 -8.99
C MET A 68 -12.27 -19.78 -10.27
N ASP A 69 -12.81 -19.18 -11.33
CA ASP A 69 -12.78 -19.76 -12.66
C ASP A 69 -11.31 -19.87 -13.12
N PRO A 70 -10.82 -21.06 -13.51
CA PRO A 70 -9.45 -21.24 -14.00
C PRO A 70 -9.07 -20.31 -15.14
N ALA A 71 -10.03 -19.80 -15.91
CA ALA A 71 -9.77 -18.80 -16.95
C ALA A 71 -9.17 -17.50 -16.40
N PHE A 72 -9.37 -17.20 -15.12
CA PHE A 72 -8.79 -16.04 -14.43
C PHE A 72 -7.47 -16.38 -13.70
N ALA A 73 -6.89 -17.56 -13.85
CA ALA A 73 -5.61 -17.92 -13.21
C ALA A 73 -4.39 -17.42 -14.03
N HIS A 74 -4.35 -16.12 -14.33
CA HIS A 74 -3.24 -15.47 -15.04
C HIS A 74 -2.80 -14.19 -14.31
N PRO A 75 -1.63 -13.61 -14.63
CA PRO A 75 -1.17 -12.38 -14.01
C PRO A 75 -2.23 -11.27 -14.08
N ALA A 76 -2.23 -10.42 -13.06
CA ALA A 76 -3.11 -9.27 -12.84
C ALA A 76 -4.60 -9.56 -12.58
N SER A 77 -5.03 -10.83 -12.50
CA SER A 77 -6.44 -11.17 -12.28
C SER A 77 -6.93 -11.06 -10.83
N ALA A 78 -6.02 -11.06 -9.86
CA ALA A 78 -6.35 -11.04 -8.43
C ALA A 78 -6.23 -9.66 -7.76
N VAL A 79 -5.99 -8.62 -8.55
CA VAL A 79 -5.67 -7.28 -8.08
C VAL A 79 -6.65 -6.22 -8.61
N PHE A 80 -7.96 -6.52 -8.75
CA PHE A 80 -9.00 -5.53 -9.06
C PHE A 80 -10.36 -5.93 -8.49
#